data_AF-A0A316RN38-F1
#
_entry.id   AF-A0A316RN38-F1
#
_cell.length_a   1.000
_cell.length_b   1.000
_cell.length_c   1.000
_cell.angle_alpha   90.00
_cell.angle_beta   90.00
_cell.angle_gamma   90.00
#
_symmetry.space_group_name_H-M   'P 1'
#
loop_
_entity.id
_entity.type
_entity.pdbx_description
1 polymer ?
#
loop_
_entity_poly.entity_id
_entity_poly.type
_entity_poly.pdbx_seq_one_letter_code
_entity_poly.pdbx_strand_id
1 'polypeptide(L)' 'SCDVQPDSPPSLQPERQRIEIALRLSGNNREKAAQMLGISRSTLWRKIRHYRLEFIEKRRVSDED' A
#
# COMPACT_ATOMS: atom_id res chain seq x y z
N SER A 1 17.47 2.65 -30.02
CA SER A 1 17.77 3.36 -28.77
C SER A 1 16.44 3.78 -28.17
N CYS A 2 15.95 3.05 -27.17
CA CYS A 2 14.74 3.41 -26.45
C CYS A 2 15.16 4.24 -25.24
N ASP A 3 15.05 5.55 -25.39
CA ASP A 3 15.17 6.51 -24.28
C ASP A 3 14.01 6.30 -23.31
N VAL A 4 14.15 5.32 -22.43
CA VAL A 4 13.35 5.23 -21.22
C VAL A 4 13.95 6.24 -20.26
N GLN A 5 13.37 7.43 -20.19
CA GLN A 5 13.71 8.40 -19.14
C GLN A 5 13.18 7.89 -17.79
N PRO A 6 13.98 7.91 -16.71
CA PRO A 6 13.41 7.89 -15.37
C PRO A 6 14.19 8.82 -14.43
N ASP A 7 14.27 10.11 -14.75
CA ASP A 7 14.88 11.11 -13.87
C ASP A 7 13.80 12.05 -13.30
N SER A 8 12.93 11.50 -12.47
CA SER A 8 12.09 12.32 -11.60
C SER A 8 12.17 11.79 -10.16
N PRO A 9 12.35 12.68 -9.17
CA PRO A 9 12.86 12.34 -7.86
C PRO A 9 11.87 11.44 -7.12
N PRO A 10 12.25 10.22 -6.70
CA PRO A 10 11.30 9.26 -6.14
C PRO A 10 11.22 9.40 -4.63
N SER A 11 10.99 10.59 -4.07
CA SER A 11 11.13 10.72 -2.61
C SER A 11 9.88 10.34 -1.79
N LEU A 12 8.65 10.34 -2.34
CA LEU A 12 7.44 9.93 -1.58
C LEU A 12 6.31 9.32 -2.43
N GLN A 13 6.23 9.64 -3.72
CA GLN A 13 5.21 9.08 -4.62
C GLN A 13 5.31 7.57 -4.90
N PRO A 14 6.50 6.93 -4.99
CA PRO A 14 6.55 5.50 -5.29
C PRO A 14 5.94 4.68 -4.15
N GLU A 15 6.11 5.10 -2.90
CA GLU A 15 5.57 4.40 -1.74
C GLU A 15 4.03 4.43 -1.73
N ARG A 16 3.45 5.62 -1.89
CA ARG A 16 1.99 5.80 -1.95
C ARG A 16 1.39 4.96 -3.08
N GLN A 17 2.03 4.98 -4.26
CA GLN A 17 1.55 4.26 -5.43
C GLN A 17 1.67 2.73 -5.24
N ARG A 18 2.76 2.24 -4.64
CA ARG A 18 2.89 0.82 -4.26
C ARG A 18 1.78 0.40 -3.30
N ILE A 19 1.47 1.22 -2.31
CA ILE A 19 0.39 0.95 -1.35
C ILE A 19 -0.96 0.89 -2.06
N GLU A 20 -1.25 1.86 -2.94
CA GLU A 20 -2.50 1.89 -3.69
C GLU A 20 -2.64 0.66 -4.60
N ILE A 21 -1.58 0.29 -5.32
CA ILE A 21 -1.56 -0.90 -6.18
C ILE A 21 -1.77 -2.17 -5.35
N ALA A 22 -1.04 -2.34 -4.24
CA ALA A 22 -1.19 -3.50 -3.36
C ALA A 22 -2.61 -3.59 -2.78
N LEU A 23 -3.21 -2.46 -2.44
CA LEU A 23 -4.59 -2.40 -1.96
C LEU A 23 -5.61 -2.74 -3.06
N ARG A 24 -5.41 -2.27 -4.30
CA ARG A 24 -6.26 -2.64 -5.45
C ARG A 24 -6.14 -4.13 -5.77
N LEU A 25 -4.91 -4.65 -5.85
CA LEU A 25 -4.65 -6.07 -6.17
C LEU A 25 -5.19 -7.01 -5.08
N SER A 26 -5.16 -6.59 -3.81
CA SER A 26 -5.70 -7.35 -2.70
C SER A 26 -7.22 -7.17 -2.50
N GLY A 27 -7.88 -6.30 -3.26
CA GLY A 27 -9.30 -6.01 -3.11
C GLY A 27 -9.65 -5.37 -1.76
N ASN A 28 -8.84 -4.41 -1.32
CA ASN A 28 -8.92 -3.71 -0.02
C ASN A 28 -8.56 -4.59 1.18
N ASN A 29 -7.99 -5.78 0.99
CA ASN A 29 -7.53 -6.61 2.09
C ASN A 29 -6.15 -6.11 2.57
N ARG A 30 -6.16 -5.42 3.71
CA ARG A 30 -4.96 -4.82 4.33
C ARG A 30 -3.88 -5.83 4.65
N GLU A 31 -4.24 -7.05 5.06
CA GLU A 31 -3.26 -8.07 5.40
C GLU A 31 -2.56 -8.58 4.15
N LYS A 32 -3.32 -8.89 3.09
CA LYS A 32 -2.77 -9.25 1.79
C LYS A 32 -1.93 -8.11 1.20
N ALA A 33 -2.41 -6.88 1.25
CA ALA A 33 -1.64 -5.72 0.79
C ALA A 33 -0.33 -5.56 1.57
N ALA A 34 -0.35 -5.77 2.89
CA ALA A 34 0.83 -5.68 3.74
C ALA A 34 1.84 -6.79 3.42
N GLN A 35 1.37 -8.03 3.22
CA GLN A 35 2.18 -9.17 2.77
C GLN A 35 2.81 -8.91 1.39
N MET A 36 2.03 -8.38 0.43
CA MET A 36 2.52 -8.03 -0.91
C MET A 36 3.61 -6.94 -0.88
N LEU A 37 3.55 -6.05 0.10
CA LEU A 37 4.53 -4.99 0.31
C LEU A 37 5.68 -5.42 1.23
N GLY A 38 5.62 -6.62 1.84
CA GLY A 38 6.60 -7.10 2.79
C GLY A 38 6.67 -6.29 4.09
N ILE A 39 5.57 -5.62 4.48
CA ILE A 39 5.49 -4.80 5.69
C ILE A 39 4.43 -5.34 6.65
N SER A 40 4.51 -5.00 7.93
CA SER A 40 3.46 -5.34 8.88
C SER A 40 2.17 -4.56 8.63
N ARG A 41 1.01 -5.16 8.94
CA ARG A 41 -0.31 -4.53 8.88
C ARG A 41 -0.33 -3.16 9.58
N SER A 42 0.27 -3.06 10.77
CA SER A 42 0.35 -1.81 11.56
C SER A 42 1.15 -0.72 10.83
N THR A 43 2.20 -1.09 10.11
CA THR A 43 3.02 -0.18 9.30
C THR A 43 2.25 0.30 8.07
N LEU A 44 1.56 -0.61 7.39
CA LEU A 44 0.67 -0.25 6.28
C LEU A 44 -0.39 0.75 6.73
N TRP A 45 -1.02 0.54 7.89
CA TRP A 45 -2.06 1.43 8.41
C TRP A 45 -1.54 2.84 8.73
N ARG A 46 -0.34 2.94 9.33
CA ARG A 46 0.32 4.25 9.54
C ARG A 46 0.57 4.96 8.21
N LYS A 47 1.04 4.24 7.20
CA LYS A 47 1.28 4.81 5.86
C LYS A 47 -0.02 5.23 5.18
N ILE A 48 -1.08 4.42 5.24
CA ILE A 48 -2.41 4.76 4.74
C ILE A 48 -2.93 6.06 5.38
N ARG A 49 -2.81 6.21 6.71
CA ARG A 49 -3.17 7.45 7.41
C ARG A 49 -2.29 8.63 7.02
N HIS A 50 -0.99 8.41 6.92
CA HIS A 50 -0.03 9.45 6.53
C HIS A 50 -0.33 10.00 5.13
N TYR A 51 -0.65 9.12 4.18
CA TYR A 51 -1.00 9.47 2.81
C TYR A 51 -2.50 9.75 2.60
N ARG A 52 -3.31 9.72 3.68
CA ARG A 52 -4.78 9.90 3.65
C ARG A 52 -5.46 9.09 2.55
N LEU A 53 -5.07 7.83 2.38
CA LEU A 53 -5.73 6.94 1.41
C LEU A 53 -7.10 6.54 1.96
N GLU A 54 -8.17 7.03 1.33
CA GLU A 54 -9.55 6.72 1.73
C GLU A 54 -9.89 5.27 1.37
N PHE A 55 -9.71 4.35 2.33
CA PHE A 55 -10.11 2.96 2.18
C PHE A 55 -11.21 2.60 3.16
N ILE A 56 -12.30 2.05 2.62
CA ILE A 56 -13.46 1.60 3.38
C ILE A 56 -13.04 0.40 4.22
N GLU A 57 -12.93 0.60 5.52
CA GLU A 57 -12.66 -0.47 6.47
C GLU A 57 -13.86 -1.42 6.50
N LYS A 58 -13.77 -2.54 5.77
CA LYS A 58 -14.51 -3.72 6.21
C LYS A 58 -13.89 -4.16 7.52
N ARG A 59 -14.52 -3.74 8.63
CA ARG A 59 -14.36 -4.36 9.94
C ARG A 59 -14.65 -5.86 9.77
N ARG A 60 -13.60 -6.66 9.67
CA ARG A 60 -13.63 -8.03 10.18
C ARG A 60 -12.53 -8.13 11.21
N VAL A 61 -12.99 -8.13 12.47
CA VAL A 61 -12.42 -8.94 13.53
C VAL A 61 -12.30 -10.39 13.02
N SER A 62 -11.37 -11.17 13.58
CA SER A 62 -10.87 -12.48 13.13
C SER A 62 -9.68 -12.28 12.18
N ASP A 63 -8.45 -12.71 12.49
CA ASP A 63 -8.09 -13.98 13.10
C ASP A 63 -7.06 -13.87 14.24
N GLU A 64 -7.22 -14.78 15.19
CA GLU A 64 -6.36 -15.13 16.32
C GLU A 64 -5.42 -16.24 15.82
N ASP A 65 -4.10 -15.96 15.71
CA ASP A 65 -2.95 -16.86 15.95
C ASP A 65 -1.64 -16.04 15.96
#